data_AF-A0A699ZEH1-F1
#
_entry.id   AF-A0A699ZEH1-F1
#
_cell.length_a   1.000
_cell.length_b   1.000
_cell.length_c   1.000
_cell.angle_alpha   90.00
_cell.angle_beta   90.00
_cell.angle_gamma   90.00
#
_symmetry.space_group_name_H-M   'P 1'
#
loop_
_entity.id
_entity.type
_entity.pdbx_description
1 polymer ?
#
loop_
_entity_poly.entity_id
_entity_poly.type
_entity_poly.pdbx_seq_one_letter_code
_entity_poly.pdbx_strand_id
1 'polypeptide(L)'
;MGGAGVPLQVRSAAGVGELSGRLLLNGQLAGPGAMVEHSAYVPQEDVFMPQMTAEETLRFYAVMRLPYGITAEAREQRAADALQLVGLGHCRHTM
;
A
#
# COMPACT_ATOMS: atom_id res chain seq x y z
N MET A 1 -26.41 -3.66 -15.96
CA MET A 1 -25.14 -3.80 -16.69
C MET A 1 -24.04 -3.11 -15.87
N GLY A 2 -23.45 -3.84 -14.92
CA GLY A 2 -22.40 -3.32 -14.03
C GLY A 2 -21.04 -3.35 -14.74
N GLY A 3 -20.35 -2.21 -14.77
CA GLY A 3 -19.10 -2.05 -15.51
C GLY A 3 -17.94 -2.83 -14.89
N ALA A 4 -17.56 -3.95 -15.51
CA ALA A 4 -16.38 -4.74 -15.16
C ALA A 4 -15.02 -4.03 -15.46
N GLY A 5 -15.04 -2.78 -15.92
CA GLY A 5 -13.85 -2.08 -16.44
C GLY A 5 -13.00 -1.33 -15.41
N VAL A 6 -13.62 -0.72 -14.39
CA VAL A 6 -12.92 0.18 -13.45
C VAL A 6 -11.89 -0.57 -12.59
N PRO A 7 -12.21 -1.73 -11.97
CA PRO A 7 -11.24 -2.45 -11.14
C PRO A 7 -10.02 -2.93 -11.94
N LEU A 8 -10.24 -3.37 -13.18
CA LEU A 8 -9.19 -3.88 -14.05
C LEU A 8 -8.23 -2.76 -14.48
N GLN A 9 -8.76 -1.59 -14.85
CA GLN A 9 -7.94 -0.43 -15.27
C GLN A 9 -7.05 0.09 -14.14
N VAL A 10 -7.59 0.17 -12.91
CA VAL A 10 -6.80 0.62 -11.74
C VAL A 10 -5.69 -0.37 -11.41
N ARG A 11 -5.94 -1.68 -11.53
CA ARG A 11 -4.92 -2.73 -11.34
C ARG A 11 -3.79 -2.62 -12.35
N SER A 12 -4.12 -2.55 -13.64
CA SER A 12 -3.13 -2.39 -14.71
C SER A 12 -2.32 -1.11 -14.53
N ALA A 13 -2.97 0.01 -14.14
CA ALA A 13 -2.28 1.26 -13.83
C ALA A 13 -1.37 1.16 -12.59
N ALA A 14 -1.73 0.36 -11.58
CA ALA A 14 -0.90 0.08 -10.42
C ALA A 14 0.30 -0.86 -10.70
N GLY A 15 0.54 -1.23 -11.97
CA GLY A 15 1.60 -2.16 -12.36
C GLY A 15 1.22 -3.63 -12.21
N VAL A 16 -0.07 -3.94 -12.01
CA VAL A 16 -0.58 -5.32 -11.88
C VAL A 16 -1.39 -5.67 -13.13
N GLY A 17 -0.76 -6.35 -14.09
CA GLY A 17 -1.35 -6.73 -15.37
C GLY A 17 -0.83 -5.88 -16.53
N GLU A 18 -1.42 -6.07 -17.72
CA GLU A 18 -1.04 -5.32 -18.91
C GLU A 18 -1.86 -4.03 -19.03
N LEU A 19 -1.18 -2.93 -19.33
CA LEU A 19 -1.77 -1.64 -19.66
C LEU A 19 -1.27 -1.20 -21.04
N SER A 20 -2.18 -0.92 -21.96
CA SER A 20 -1.86 -0.30 -23.25
C SER A 20 -2.22 1.18 -23.24
N GLY A 21 -1.48 1.99 -23.99
CA GLY A 21 -1.66 3.44 -24.08
C GLY A 21 -0.56 4.24 -23.37
N ARG A 22 -0.88 5.48 -22.99
CA ARG A 22 0.05 6.37 -22.28
C ARG A 22 -0.48 6.68 -20.89
N LEU A 23 0.36 6.50 -19.90
CA LEU A 23 0.07 6.85 -18.52
C LEU A 23 0.81 8.13 -18.16
N LEU A 24 0.11 9.09 -17.56
CA LEU A 24 0.72 10.30 -17.04
C LEU A 24 0.64 10.26 -15.51
N LEU A 25 1.78 10.50 -14.87
CA LEU A 25 1.88 10.72 -13.43
C LEU A 25 2.29 12.17 -13.20
N ASN A 26 1.46 12.93 -12.50
CA ASN A 26 1.68 14.37 -12.24
C ASN A 26 1.95 15.19 -13.52
N GLY A 27 1.30 14.83 -14.63
CA GLY A 27 1.45 15.51 -15.93
C GLY A 27 2.67 15.08 -16.76
N GLN A 28 3.53 14.20 -16.25
CA GLN A 28 4.68 13.66 -16.97
C GLN A 28 4.42 12.22 -17.41
N LEU A 29 5.03 11.80 -18.52
CA LEU A 29 4.92 10.42 -18.99
C LEU A 29 5.52 9.47 -17.94
N ALA A 30 4.71 8.56 -17.42
CA ALA A 30 5.12 7.58 -16.43
C ALA A 30 5.97 6.50 -17.09
N GLY A 31 7.20 6.33 -16.61
CA GLY A 31 8.05 5.20 -16.99
C GLY A 31 7.58 3.89 -16.38
N PRO A 32 8.14 2.74 -16.82
CA PRO A 32 7.91 1.46 -16.16
C PRO A 32 8.20 1.55 -14.66
N GLY A 33 7.28 1.09 -13.81
CA GLY A 33 7.46 1.10 -12.36
C GLY A 33 7.13 2.42 -11.64
N ALA A 34 6.98 3.55 -12.35
CA ALA A 34 6.73 4.84 -11.71
C ALA A 34 5.48 4.87 -10.81
N MET A 35 4.44 4.13 -11.19
CA MET A 35 3.24 3.98 -10.37
C MET A 35 3.50 3.19 -9.09
N VAL A 36 4.32 2.15 -9.15
CA VAL A 36 4.68 1.33 -7.98
C VAL A 36 5.52 2.15 -7.00
N GLU A 37 6.36 3.05 -7.51
CA GLU A 37 7.24 3.91 -6.70
C GLU A 37 6.51 5.09 -6.06
N HIS A 38 5.53 5.70 -6.75
CA HIS A 38 4.91 6.95 -6.33
C HIS A 38 3.45 6.84 -5.87
N SER A 39 2.84 5.66 -5.95
CA SER A 39 1.47 5.45 -5.51
C SER A 39 1.32 4.19 -4.66
N ALA A 40 0.19 4.10 -3.96
CA ALA A 40 -0.20 2.89 -3.23
C ALA A 40 -1.48 2.34 -3.83
N TYR A 41 -1.52 1.02 -4.01
CA TYR A 41 -2.70 0.29 -4.49
C TYR A 41 -3.20 -0.65 -3.39
N VAL A 42 -4.50 -0.58 -3.11
CA VAL A 42 -5.20 -1.46 -2.18
C VAL A 42 -6.10 -2.38 -3.02
N PRO A 43 -5.81 -3.70 -3.08
CA PRO A 43 -6.66 -4.65 -3.79
C PRO A 43 -8.04 -4.78 -3.13
N GLN A 44 -9.01 -5.32 -3.88
CA GLN A 44 -10.36 -5.59 -3.35
C GLN A 44 -10.35 -6.71 -2.29
N GLU A 45 -9.49 -7.70 -2.49
CA GLU A 45 -9.27 -8.78 -1.53
C GLU A 45 -8.08 -8.45 -0.65
N ASP A 46 -8.28 -8.61 0.65
CA ASP A 46 -7.25 -8.39 1.65
C ASP A 46 -6.17 -9.47 1.58
N VAL A 47 -4.91 -9.05 1.61
CA VAL A 47 -3.75 -9.95 1.61
C VAL A 47 -2.96 -9.72 2.90
N PHE A 48 -3.39 -10.40 3.96
CA PHE A 48 -2.76 -10.33 5.28
C PHE A 48 -2.38 -11.72 5.81
N MET A 49 -1.50 -11.75 6.80
CA MET A 49 -1.17 -12.94 7.57
C MET A 49 -2.18 -13.07 8.72
N PRO A 50 -3.06 -14.09 8.73
CA PRO A 50 -4.15 -14.20 9.72
C PRO A 50 -3.68 -14.31 11.18
N GLN A 51 -2.43 -14.72 11.38
CA GLN A 51 -1.80 -14.90 12.69
C GLN A 51 -1.10 -13.65 13.24
N MET A 52 -1.26 -12.49 12.60
CA MET A 52 -0.63 -11.23 13.03
C MET A 52 -1.69 -10.26 13.55
N THR A 53 -1.36 -9.54 14.63
CA THR A 53 -2.17 -8.42 15.10
C THR A 53 -2.08 -7.21 14.16
N ALA A 54 -3.02 -6.27 14.29
CA ALA A 54 -3.00 -5.00 13.55
C ALA A 54 -1.66 -4.24 13.71
N GLU A 55 -1.13 -4.19 14.93
CA GLU A 55 0.17 -3.58 15.20
C GLU A 55 1.32 -4.32 14.53
N GLU A 56 1.41 -5.65 14.69
CA GLU A 56 2.48 -6.45 14.10
C GLU A 56 2.49 -6.33 12.58
N THR A 57 1.30 -6.30 11.96
CA THR A 57 1.13 -6.12 10.52
C THR A 57 1.71 -4.79 10.06
N LEU A 58 1.38 -3.68 10.74
CA LEU A 58 1.92 -2.36 10.40
C LEU A 58 3.43 -2.24 10.67
N ARG A 59 3.93 -2.82 11.76
CA ARG A 59 5.37 -2.88 12.05
C ARG A 59 6.12 -3.63 10.97
N PHE A 60 5.60 -4.78 10.53
CA PHE A 60 6.18 -5.55 9.43
C PHE A 60 6.23 -4.75 8.12
N TYR A 61 5.15 -4.08 7.74
CA TYR A 61 5.16 -3.20 6.57
C TYR A 61 6.10 -2.00 6.73
N ALA A 62 6.21 -1.41 7.93
CA ALA A 62 7.15 -0.32 8.19
C ALA A 62 8.61 -0.77 8.03
N VAL A 63 8.96 -1.99 8.44
CA VAL A 63 10.30 -2.56 8.21
C VAL A 63 10.57 -2.75 6.72
N MET A 64 9.60 -3.28 5.96
CA MET A 64 9.81 -3.59 4.54
C MET A 64 9.78 -2.36 3.62
N ARG A 65 8.92 -1.37 3.90
CA ARG A 65 8.65 -0.27 2.95
C ARG A 65 9.42 1.01 3.26
N LEU A 66 9.84 1.23 4.51
CA LEU A 66 10.57 2.45 4.85
C LEU A 66 12.04 2.37 4.40
N PRO A 67 12.60 3.48 3.87
CA PRO A 67 13.96 3.53 3.34
C PRO A 67 15.03 3.03 4.32
N TYR A 68 16.12 2.53 3.76
CA TYR A 68 17.35 2.26 4.53
C TYR A 68 17.89 3.58 5.12
N GLY A 69 18.31 3.55 6.39
CA GLY A 69 18.78 4.73 7.13
C GLY A 69 17.80 5.27 8.18
N ILE A 70 16.55 4.81 8.21
CA ILE A 70 15.62 5.11 9.31
C ILE A 70 15.90 4.20 10.51
N THR A 71 15.97 4.79 11.71
CA THR A 71 16.22 4.08 12.97
C THR A 71 15.08 3.12 13.32
N ALA A 72 15.37 2.09 14.14
CA ALA A 72 14.35 1.16 14.60
C ALA A 72 13.21 1.88 15.35
N GLU A 73 13.56 2.86 16.19
CA GLU A 73 12.59 3.69 16.91
C GLU A 73 11.69 4.51 15.96
N ALA A 74 12.26 5.13 14.92
CA ALA A 74 11.47 5.87 13.96
C ALA A 74 10.54 4.97 13.12
N ARG A 75 10.93 3.71 12.86
CA ARG A 75 10.05 2.71 12.23
C ARG A 75 8.88 2.35 13.14
N GLU A 76 9.17 2.16 14.43
CA GLU A 76 8.16 1.86 15.44
C GLU A 76 7.15 3.00 15.56
N GLN A 77 7.64 4.23 15.69
CA GLN A 77 6.81 5.42 15.76
C GLN A 77 5.95 5.55 14.50
N ARG A 78 6.52 5.29 13.32
CA ARG A 78 5.77 5.36 12.06
C ARG A 78 4.62 4.35 12.00
N ALA A 79 4.83 3.14 12.52
CA ALA A 79 3.78 2.12 12.60
C ALA A 79 2.68 2.53 13.60
N ALA A 80 3.06 3.06 14.76
CA ALA A 80 2.12 3.57 15.76
C ALA A 80 1.29 4.74 15.23
N ASP A 81 1.92 5.70 14.55
CA ASP A 81 1.25 6.84 13.91
C ASP A 81 0.25 6.37 12.86
N ALA A 82 0.64 5.40 12.03
CA ALA A 82 -0.25 4.84 11.02
C ALA A 82 -1.49 4.19 11.65
N LEU A 83 -1.30 3.40 12.73
CA LEU A 83 -2.40 2.75 13.46
C LEU A 83 -3.41 3.77 14.02
N GLN A 84 -2.90 4.88 14.57
CA GLN A 84 -3.74 5.97 15.06
C GLN A 84 -4.45 6.70 13.92
N LEU A 85 -3.75 6.99 12.82
CA LEU A 85 -4.29 7.70 11.66
C LEU A 85 -5.48 6.97 11.04
N VAL A 86 -5.44 5.64 10.98
CA VAL A 86 -6.55 4.83 10.44
C VAL A 86 -7.60 4.46 11.51
N GLY A 87 -7.46 4.96 12.74
CA GLY A 87 -8.43 4.73 13.82
C GLY A 87 -8.42 3.33 14.43
N LEU A 88 -7.38 2.53 14.16
CA LEU A 88 -7.29 1.13 14.60
C LEU A 88 -6.62 0.95 15.98
N GLY A 89 -6.44 2.04 16.74
CA GLY A 89 -5.85 1.98 18.08
C GLY A 89 -6.57 1.03 19.05
N HIS A 90 -7.88 0.87 18.89
CA HIS A 90 -8.69 -0.05 19.70
C HIS A 90 -8.56 -1.53 19.31
N CYS A 91 -8.07 -1.82 18.10
CA CYS A 91 -7.83 -3.17 17.57
C CYS A 91 -6.34 -3.53 17.56
N ARG A 92 -5.50 -2.77 18.26
CA ARG A 92 -4.03 -2.89 18.24
C ARG A 92 -3.53 -4.33 18.38
N HIS A 93 -4.11 -5.07 19.32
CA HIS A 93 -3.72 -6.44 19.69
C HIS A 93 -4.73 -7.49 19.24
N THR A 94 -5.60 -7.16 18.28
CA THR A 94 -6.56 -8.08 17.70
C THR A 94 -5.97 -8.70 16.44
N MET A 95 -6.13 -10.02 16.28
CA MET A 95 -5.86 -10.77 15.04
C MET A 95 -7.09 -10.73 14.13
#